data_AF-A0A3D2NMH4-F1
#
_entry.id   AF-A0A3D2NMH4-F1
#
_cell.length_a   1.000
_cell.length_b   1.000
_cell.length_c   1.000
_cell.angle_alpha   90.00
_cell.angle_beta   90.00
_cell.angle_gamma   90.00
#
_symmetry.space_group_name_H-M   'P 1'
#
loop_
_entity.id
_entity.type
_entity.pdbx_description
1 polymer ?
#
loop_
_entity_poly.entity_id
_entity_poly.type
_entity_poly.pdbx_seq_one_letter_code
_entity_poly.pdbx_strand_id
1 'polypeptide(L)'
;MISPIPLRDVPQANIFRKGDVFVLFGELFGRGYANGLINEAKKAGMTLIGITVGRRDENNALRALTDEELAIAEENLGGPIINVPLMAGFDLDAPAGSPTPTDLLGDMTLKSWQEDKLDWAHIEKCRAVGVARFKDSVAQVMRQLDGMIPDGSNAFFAHTMAGGIPKVKVFLAIANRIYKGRGERFMSSKALLDSDLGKLILMNFDEVTANTFQHLIDGSAAIRARLERTGGQVRYSAYGYHGTEILINGQYQWQTYTSYTQGQAKMRLERVAEAAWQQGIKATVYNCPEIRTNSSDIFVGVELSLFPLLKALIKENGGAWAQAQWQACDALLQEGNSLDVLLQKIEDYNTSEVMAGFRNFAAWPMANSLALADLMIGTSEEITQMHADKKELVTGHLSALILEGTGPLMFHEASNPAGPVLWLNHDVIAKQLNQLHNA
;
A
#
# COMPACT_ATOMS: atom_id res chain seq x y z
N MET A 1 4.92 5.75 17.61
CA MET A 1 5.48 7.10 17.35
C MET A 1 4.44 8.20 17.64
N ILE A 2 4.87 9.45 17.90
CA ILE A 2 3.97 10.62 18.10
C ILE A 2 4.05 11.65 16.95
N SER A 3 4.97 11.44 16.00
CA SER A 3 5.18 12.24 14.80
C SER A 3 5.80 11.36 13.71
N PRO A 4 5.78 11.78 12.42
CA PRO A 4 6.47 11.06 11.34
C PRO A 4 7.97 10.89 11.60
N ILE A 5 8.55 9.81 11.08
CA ILE A 5 9.99 9.51 11.11
C ILE A 5 10.52 9.57 9.68
N PRO A 6 10.97 10.74 9.20
CA PRO A 6 11.30 10.95 7.79
C PRO A 6 12.67 10.37 7.42
N LEU A 7 12.75 9.69 6.28
CA LEU A 7 14.03 9.49 5.59
C LEU A 7 14.32 10.77 4.79
N ARG A 8 15.44 11.44 5.08
CA ARG A 8 15.78 12.74 4.48
C ARG A 8 16.87 12.67 3.41
N ASP A 9 17.76 11.70 3.55
CA ASP A 9 18.92 11.53 2.68
C ASP A 9 18.70 10.39 1.70
N VAL A 10 19.23 10.53 0.49
CA VAL A 10 19.15 9.47 -0.52
C VAL A 10 20.15 8.36 -0.16
N PRO A 11 19.70 7.14 0.18
CA PRO A 11 20.58 6.05 0.55
C PRO A 11 21.46 5.61 -0.63
N GLN A 12 22.74 5.35 -0.37
CA GLN A 12 23.73 4.99 -1.40
C GLN A 12 24.27 3.56 -1.25
N ALA A 13 23.99 2.90 -0.12
CA ALA A 13 24.51 1.58 0.15
C ALA A 13 23.77 0.50 -0.66
N ASN A 14 24.50 -0.53 -1.09
CA ASN A 14 23.90 -1.75 -1.62
C ASN A 14 24.71 -2.96 -1.15
N ILE A 15 24.07 -3.88 -0.41
CA ILE A 15 24.66 -5.16 -0.03
C ILE A 15 24.28 -6.30 -0.99
N PHE A 16 23.26 -6.09 -1.82
CA PHE A 16 22.69 -7.13 -2.67
C PHE A 16 23.45 -7.26 -3.99
N ARG A 17 23.65 -8.51 -4.41
CA ARG A 17 24.42 -8.88 -5.61
C ARG A 17 23.82 -10.12 -6.28
N LYS A 18 24.39 -10.47 -7.43
CA LYS A 18 24.11 -11.75 -8.09
C LYS A 18 24.32 -12.93 -7.13
N GLY A 19 23.31 -13.79 -7.03
CA GLY A 19 23.27 -14.93 -6.11
C GLY A 19 22.52 -14.67 -4.80
N ASP A 20 22.18 -13.41 -4.51
CA ASP A 20 21.23 -13.06 -3.46
C ASP A 20 19.79 -13.21 -3.96
N VAL A 21 18.85 -13.39 -3.03
CA VAL A 21 17.45 -13.72 -3.38
C VAL A 21 16.49 -12.63 -2.91
N PHE A 22 15.66 -12.16 -3.83
CA PHE A 22 14.54 -11.28 -3.55
C PHE A 22 13.25 -12.09 -3.58
N VAL A 23 12.44 -11.98 -2.52
CA VAL A 23 11.19 -12.72 -2.36
C VAL A 23 10.04 -11.74 -2.30
N LEU A 24 9.18 -11.76 -3.32
CA LEU A 24 7.93 -11.00 -3.32
C LEU A 24 6.88 -11.75 -2.48
N PHE A 25 6.59 -11.25 -1.29
CA PHE A 25 5.54 -11.78 -0.40
C PHE A 25 4.22 -11.03 -0.63
N GLY A 26 3.61 -11.38 -1.75
CA GLY A 26 2.36 -10.86 -2.32
C GLY A 26 2.36 -11.17 -3.81
N GLU A 27 1.30 -10.79 -4.53
CA GLU A 27 1.20 -11.04 -5.97
C GLU A 27 1.25 -9.70 -6.74
N LEU A 28 2.01 -9.67 -7.83
CA LEU A 28 2.23 -8.46 -8.63
C LEU A 28 1.04 -8.22 -9.56
N PHE A 29 0.29 -7.14 -9.33
CA PHE A 29 -0.83 -6.75 -10.19
C PHE A 29 -0.60 -5.38 -10.81
N GLY A 30 -0.49 -5.33 -12.14
CA GLY A 30 -0.46 -4.10 -12.92
C GLY A 30 0.53 -3.05 -12.40
N ARG A 31 0.11 -1.77 -12.41
CA ARG A 31 0.91 -0.64 -11.91
C ARG A 31 0.72 -0.50 -10.40
N GLY A 32 1.74 -0.87 -9.64
CA GLY A 32 1.79 -0.74 -8.19
C GLY A 32 3.21 -0.56 -7.66
N TYR A 33 3.34 -0.15 -6.40
CA TYR A 33 4.61 0.17 -5.74
C TYR A 33 5.69 -0.92 -5.88
N ALA A 34 5.30 -2.19 -5.81
CA ALA A 34 6.21 -3.32 -5.89
C ALA A 34 7.05 -3.35 -7.18
N ASN A 35 6.56 -2.78 -8.28
CA ASN A 35 7.28 -2.76 -9.56
C ASN A 35 8.64 -2.05 -9.43
N GLY A 36 8.68 -0.89 -8.77
CA GLY A 36 9.91 -0.13 -8.58
C GLY A 36 10.96 -0.93 -7.83
N LEU A 37 10.57 -1.56 -6.72
CA LEU A 37 11.46 -2.36 -5.88
C LEU A 37 11.95 -3.64 -6.60
N ILE A 38 11.07 -4.33 -7.32
CA ILE A 38 11.43 -5.51 -8.12
C ILE A 38 12.44 -5.14 -9.21
N ASN A 39 12.25 -4.00 -9.88
CA ASN A 39 13.16 -3.55 -10.93
C ASN A 39 14.58 -3.29 -10.38
N GLU A 40 14.71 -2.74 -9.17
CA GLU A 40 16.01 -2.56 -8.52
C GLU A 40 16.66 -3.90 -8.14
N ALA A 41 15.87 -4.86 -7.62
CA ALA A 41 16.36 -6.21 -7.37
C ALA A 41 16.86 -6.90 -8.66
N LYS A 42 16.15 -6.74 -9.79
CA LYS A 42 16.60 -7.22 -11.11
C LYS A 42 17.90 -6.55 -11.54
N LYS A 43 18.00 -5.23 -11.40
CA LYS A 43 19.22 -4.47 -11.75
C LYS A 43 20.43 -4.90 -10.92
N ALA A 44 20.24 -5.22 -9.64
CA ALA A 44 21.28 -5.76 -8.76
C ALA A 44 21.66 -7.23 -9.07
N GLY A 45 20.95 -7.89 -10.00
CA GLY A 45 21.20 -9.26 -10.42
C GLY A 45 20.67 -10.32 -9.45
N MET A 46 19.77 -9.95 -8.54
CA MET A 46 19.17 -10.89 -7.58
C MET A 46 18.28 -11.91 -8.28
N THR A 47 18.19 -13.11 -7.72
CA THR A 47 17.17 -14.09 -8.12
C THR A 47 15.83 -13.66 -7.55
N LEU A 48 14.82 -13.50 -8.42
CA LEU A 48 13.46 -13.20 -7.98
C LEU A 48 12.67 -14.48 -7.72
N ILE A 49 11.95 -14.51 -6.61
CA ILE A 49 11.01 -15.57 -6.27
C ILE A 49 9.72 -14.94 -5.79
N GLY A 50 8.57 -15.42 -6.25
CA GLY A 50 7.27 -14.94 -5.83
C GLY A 50 6.44 -15.98 -5.09
N ILE A 51 5.35 -15.51 -4.50
CA ILE A 51 4.24 -16.34 -4.04
C ILE A 51 3.01 -16.07 -4.90
N THR A 52 1.98 -16.91 -4.78
CA THR A 52 0.66 -16.65 -5.34
C THR A 52 -0.39 -16.61 -4.25
N VAL A 53 -1.44 -15.81 -4.41
CA VAL A 53 -2.63 -15.91 -3.56
C VAL A 53 -3.52 -17.09 -3.96
N GLY A 54 -3.22 -17.77 -5.07
CA GLY A 54 -4.06 -18.79 -5.68
C GLY A 54 -5.28 -18.20 -6.38
N ARG A 55 -6.24 -19.06 -6.70
CA ARG A 55 -7.53 -18.69 -7.30
C ARG A 55 -8.67 -19.40 -6.58
N ARG A 56 -9.90 -19.02 -6.90
CA ARG A 56 -11.10 -19.70 -6.42
C ARG A 56 -11.70 -20.51 -7.57
N ASP A 57 -12.15 -21.73 -7.29
CA ASP A 57 -12.89 -22.54 -8.27
C ASP A 57 -14.37 -22.12 -8.35
N GLU A 58 -15.16 -22.85 -9.13
CA GLU A 58 -16.61 -22.62 -9.30
C GLU A 58 -17.42 -22.79 -8.00
N ASN A 59 -16.90 -23.54 -7.04
CA ASN A 59 -17.48 -23.73 -5.71
C ASN A 59 -16.92 -22.74 -4.68
N ASN A 60 -16.18 -21.73 -5.15
CA ASN A 60 -15.50 -20.72 -4.33
C ASN A 60 -14.47 -21.33 -3.35
N ALA A 61 -13.94 -22.52 -3.63
CA ALA A 61 -12.86 -23.13 -2.87
C ALA A 61 -11.49 -22.61 -3.35
N LEU A 62 -10.55 -22.42 -2.42
CA LEU A 62 -9.21 -21.93 -2.74
C LEU A 62 -8.40 -23.04 -3.41
N ARG A 63 -7.77 -22.72 -4.55
CA ARG A 63 -6.90 -23.63 -5.31
C ARG A 63 -5.58 -22.97 -5.69
N ALA A 64 -4.58 -23.81 -5.97
CA ALA A 64 -3.35 -23.40 -6.62
C ALA A 64 -3.62 -22.90 -8.06
N LEU A 65 -2.61 -22.25 -8.66
CA LEU A 65 -2.64 -21.86 -10.07
C LEU A 65 -2.58 -23.11 -10.97
N THR A 66 -3.26 -23.06 -12.11
CA THR A 66 -3.00 -24.00 -13.21
C THR A 66 -1.63 -23.72 -13.83
N ASP A 67 -1.11 -24.63 -14.65
CA ASP A 67 0.19 -24.45 -15.33
C ASP A 67 0.21 -23.18 -16.21
N GLU A 68 -0.90 -22.87 -16.88
CA GLU A 68 -1.04 -21.65 -17.68
C GLU A 68 -1.05 -20.39 -16.81
N GLU A 69 -1.83 -20.39 -15.73
CA GLU A 69 -1.87 -19.27 -14.78
C GLU A 69 -0.51 -19.05 -14.12
N LEU A 70 0.21 -20.12 -13.80
CA LEU A 70 1.54 -20.08 -13.21
C LEU A 70 2.56 -19.49 -14.19
N ALA A 71 2.58 -19.97 -15.44
CA ALA A 71 3.50 -19.46 -16.46
C ALA A 71 3.31 -17.96 -16.70
N ILE A 72 2.06 -17.48 -16.78
CA ILE A 72 1.75 -16.05 -16.93
C ILE A 72 2.23 -15.26 -15.70
N ALA A 73 2.01 -15.79 -14.50
CA ALA A 73 2.41 -15.13 -13.26
C ALA A 73 3.95 -15.05 -13.13
N GLU A 74 4.67 -16.10 -13.51
CA GLU A 74 6.14 -16.15 -13.52
C GLU A 74 6.73 -15.21 -14.56
N GLU A 75 6.14 -15.12 -15.76
CA GLU A 75 6.53 -14.14 -16.78
C GLU A 75 6.35 -12.70 -16.28
N ASN A 76 5.20 -12.39 -15.67
CA ASN A 76 4.90 -11.07 -15.13
C ASN A 76 5.87 -10.66 -14.01
N LEU A 77 6.24 -11.60 -13.13
CA LEU A 77 7.25 -11.36 -12.10
C LEU A 77 8.67 -11.24 -12.70
N GLY A 78 8.98 -12.11 -13.67
CA GLY A 78 10.33 -12.34 -14.17
C GLY A 78 11.14 -13.29 -13.27
N GLY A 79 10.49 -14.29 -12.68
CA GLY A 79 11.11 -15.30 -11.80
C GLY A 79 10.09 -16.36 -11.35
N PRO A 80 10.56 -17.49 -10.77
CA PRO A 80 9.70 -18.57 -10.32
C PRO A 80 8.70 -18.15 -9.25
N ILE A 81 7.53 -18.79 -9.25
CA ILE A 81 6.49 -18.62 -8.23
C ILE A 81 6.26 -19.94 -7.50
N ILE A 82 6.31 -19.88 -6.17
CA ILE A 82 5.94 -21.02 -5.34
C ILE A 82 4.41 -21.16 -5.38
N ASN A 83 3.92 -22.18 -6.09
CA ASN A 83 2.50 -22.42 -6.37
C ASN A 83 1.73 -23.02 -5.18
N VAL A 84 1.77 -22.33 -4.03
CA VAL A 84 0.97 -22.64 -2.84
C VAL A 84 0.05 -21.44 -2.61
N PRO A 85 -1.27 -21.63 -2.51
CA PRO A 85 -2.22 -20.53 -2.41
C PRO A 85 -2.11 -19.85 -1.03
N LEU A 86 -1.57 -18.63 -1.05
CA LEU A 86 -1.26 -17.82 0.11
C LEU A 86 -2.30 -16.69 0.31
N MET A 87 -3.59 -17.03 0.16
CA MET A 87 -4.69 -16.07 0.34
C MET A 87 -4.80 -15.62 1.80
N ALA A 88 -4.54 -14.34 2.07
CA ALA A 88 -4.73 -13.75 3.39
C ALA A 88 -6.21 -13.49 3.71
N GLY A 89 -6.50 -13.16 4.96
CA GLY A 89 -7.86 -12.87 5.43
C GLY A 89 -8.64 -14.14 5.76
N PHE A 90 -9.86 -13.94 6.26
CA PHE A 90 -10.73 -15.02 6.75
C PHE A 90 -12.20 -14.86 6.33
N ASP A 91 -12.52 -13.88 5.49
CA ASP A 91 -13.89 -13.58 5.06
C ASP A 91 -14.58 -14.72 4.31
N LEU A 92 -13.80 -15.66 3.79
CA LEU A 92 -14.25 -16.86 3.07
C LEU A 92 -13.74 -18.16 3.73
N ASP A 93 -13.41 -18.12 5.02
CA ASP A 93 -13.01 -19.28 5.80
C ASP A 93 -14.09 -19.62 6.83
N ALA A 94 -14.28 -20.92 7.08
CA ALA A 94 -15.23 -21.41 8.08
C ALA A 94 -14.88 -22.84 8.51
N PRO A 95 -15.32 -23.27 9.70
CA PRO A 95 -15.42 -24.71 10.00
C PRO A 95 -16.23 -25.45 8.93
N ALA A 96 -15.86 -26.69 8.63
CA ALA A 96 -16.50 -27.49 7.58
C ALA A 96 -18.03 -27.57 7.78
N GLY A 97 -18.79 -27.25 6.72
CA GLY A 97 -20.26 -27.28 6.72
C GLY A 97 -20.94 -26.10 7.42
N SER A 98 -20.18 -25.09 7.87
CA SER A 98 -20.72 -23.87 8.51
C SER A 98 -20.54 -22.64 7.61
N PRO A 99 -21.34 -21.57 7.80
CA PRO A 99 -21.27 -20.37 6.95
C PRO A 99 -19.96 -19.60 7.14
N THR A 100 -19.44 -19.01 6.07
CA THR A 100 -18.33 -18.04 6.12
C THR A 100 -18.80 -16.68 6.62
N PRO A 101 -17.89 -15.78 7.07
CA PRO A 101 -18.27 -14.42 7.37
C PRO A 101 -18.98 -13.73 6.20
N THR A 102 -18.56 -13.97 4.96
CA THR A 102 -19.23 -13.42 3.76
C THR A 102 -20.68 -13.93 3.63
N ASP A 103 -20.94 -15.20 3.94
CA ASP A 103 -22.31 -15.75 3.92
C ASP A 103 -23.21 -15.05 4.95
N LEU A 104 -22.68 -14.73 6.14
CA LEU A 104 -23.41 -13.97 7.16
C LEU A 104 -23.76 -12.53 6.73
N LEU A 105 -23.04 -11.98 5.74
CA LEU A 105 -23.34 -10.67 5.17
C LEU A 105 -24.37 -10.73 4.03
N GLY A 106 -24.73 -11.93 3.57
CA GLY A 106 -25.56 -12.14 2.38
C GLY A 106 -26.94 -11.49 2.46
N ASP A 107 -27.52 -11.44 3.66
CA ASP A 107 -28.86 -10.88 3.91
C ASP A 107 -28.86 -9.39 4.24
N MET A 108 -27.68 -8.77 4.40
CA MET A 108 -27.59 -7.33 4.69
C MET A 108 -28.10 -6.49 3.52
N THR A 109 -28.98 -5.54 3.83
CA THR A 109 -29.55 -4.61 2.86
C THR A 109 -29.07 -3.18 3.08
N LEU A 110 -29.26 -2.29 2.09
CA LEU A 110 -28.96 -0.86 2.25
C LEU A 110 -29.74 -0.18 3.37
N LYS A 111 -30.85 -0.79 3.83
CA LYS A 111 -31.69 -0.27 4.92
C LYS A 111 -31.32 -0.83 6.28
N SER A 112 -30.71 -2.02 6.34
CA SER A 112 -30.53 -2.79 7.58
C SER A 112 -29.07 -2.82 8.07
N TRP A 113 -28.08 -2.68 7.17
CA TRP A 113 -26.66 -2.95 7.46
C TRP A 113 -26.06 -2.20 8.66
N GLN A 114 -26.60 -1.04 9.04
CA GLN A 114 -26.12 -0.28 10.21
C GLN A 114 -26.54 -0.95 11.53
N GLU A 115 -27.72 -1.58 11.54
CA GLU A 115 -28.32 -2.17 12.72
C GLU A 115 -28.13 -3.69 12.79
N ASP A 116 -27.95 -4.35 11.64
CA ASP A 116 -27.66 -5.78 11.53
C ASP A 116 -26.50 -6.17 12.46
N LYS A 117 -26.67 -7.30 13.16
CA LYS A 117 -25.69 -7.83 14.12
C LYS A 117 -25.12 -9.14 13.63
N LEU A 118 -23.85 -9.36 13.95
CA LEU A 118 -23.14 -10.58 13.58
C LEU A 118 -22.93 -11.49 14.78
N ASP A 119 -22.91 -12.81 14.53
CA ASP A 119 -22.45 -13.79 15.51
C ASP A 119 -20.92 -13.75 15.62
N TRP A 120 -20.44 -12.95 16.57
CA TRP A 120 -19.01 -12.77 16.82
C TRP A 120 -18.29 -14.04 17.29
N ALA A 121 -19.00 -14.96 17.97
CA ALA A 121 -18.41 -16.22 18.40
C ALA A 121 -18.15 -17.14 17.21
N HIS A 122 -19.05 -17.13 16.22
CA HIS A 122 -18.84 -17.84 14.96
C HIS A 122 -17.77 -17.17 14.09
N ILE A 123 -17.77 -15.84 13.99
CA ILE A 123 -16.72 -15.08 13.27
C ILE A 123 -15.32 -15.40 13.79
N GLU A 124 -15.14 -15.50 15.11
CA GLU A 124 -13.82 -15.82 15.67
C GLU A 124 -13.37 -17.25 15.33
N LYS A 125 -14.30 -18.22 15.22
CA LYS A 125 -13.98 -19.57 14.72
C LYS A 125 -13.53 -19.53 13.26
N CYS A 126 -14.22 -18.75 12.42
CA CYS A 126 -13.84 -18.55 11.02
C CYS A 126 -12.46 -17.90 10.90
N ARG A 127 -12.19 -16.87 11.71
CA ARG A 127 -10.88 -16.23 11.81
C ARG A 127 -9.78 -17.21 12.19
N ALA A 128 -10.01 -18.04 13.22
CA ALA A 128 -9.04 -19.04 13.64
C ALA A 128 -8.71 -20.05 12.52
N VAL A 129 -9.73 -20.48 11.75
CA VAL A 129 -9.54 -21.35 10.57
C VAL A 129 -8.70 -20.64 9.50
N GLY A 130 -9.04 -19.40 9.13
CA GLY A 130 -8.31 -18.64 8.12
C GLY A 130 -6.85 -18.36 8.51
N VAL A 131 -6.61 -18.01 9.78
CA VAL A 131 -5.25 -17.79 10.31
C VAL A 131 -4.44 -19.08 10.31
N ALA A 132 -5.03 -20.21 10.73
CA ALA A 132 -4.36 -21.51 10.69
C ALA A 132 -4.00 -21.90 9.25
N ARG A 133 -4.95 -21.81 8.32
CA ARG A 133 -4.74 -22.04 6.89
C ARG A 133 -3.59 -21.19 6.34
N PHE A 134 -3.58 -19.89 6.64
CA PHE A 134 -2.52 -18.99 6.18
C PHE A 134 -1.14 -19.40 6.71
N LYS A 135 -1.03 -19.70 8.00
CA LYS A 135 0.23 -20.16 8.62
C LYS A 135 0.72 -21.48 8.02
N ASP A 136 -0.19 -22.42 7.77
CA ASP A 136 0.15 -23.70 7.13
C ASP A 136 0.66 -23.50 5.70
N SER A 137 0.03 -22.61 4.93
CA SER A 137 0.51 -22.21 3.59
C SER A 137 1.88 -21.53 3.68
N VAL A 138 2.10 -20.60 4.62
CA VAL A 138 3.42 -19.98 4.85
C VAL A 138 4.47 -21.04 5.16
N ALA A 139 4.17 -22.01 6.02
CA ALA A 139 5.10 -23.08 6.35
C ALA A 139 5.44 -23.95 5.11
N GLN A 140 4.46 -24.23 4.25
CA GLN A 140 4.71 -24.93 2.98
C GLN A 140 5.60 -24.12 2.03
N VAL A 141 5.30 -22.83 1.87
CA VAL A 141 6.11 -21.91 1.04
C VAL A 141 7.54 -21.83 1.55
N MET A 142 7.74 -21.62 2.85
CA MET A 142 9.07 -21.48 3.45
C MET A 142 9.89 -22.77 3.34
N ARG A 143 9.26 -23.96 3.41
CA ARG A 143 9.96 -25.24 3.17
C ARG A 143 10.49 -25.35 1.73
N GLN A 144 9.72 -24.90 0.74
CA GLN A 144 10.18 -24.92 -0.65
C GLN A 144 11.26 -23.85 -0.88
N LEU A 145 11.04 -22.65 -0.32
CA LEU A 145 11.93 -21.50 -0.46
C LEU A 145 13.31 -21.74 0.17
N ASP A 146 13.40 -22.47 1.29
CA ASP A 146 14.66 -22.74 1.98
C ASP A 146 15.72 -23.37 1.05
N GLY A 147 15.30 -24.31 0.20
CA GLY A 147 16.17 -24.95 -0.80
C GLY A 147 16.54 -24.06 -2.00
N MET A 148 15.89 -22.90 -2.14
CA MET A 148 16.14 -21.94 -3.22
C MET A 148 17.07 -20.79 -2.80
N ILE A 149 17.41 -20.69 -1.51
CA ILE A 149 18.30 -19.65 -0.98
C ILE A 149 19.60 -20.29 -0.46
N PRO A 150 20.72 -20.17 -1.21
CA PRO A 150 22.00 -20.74 -0.81
C PRO A 150 22.53 -20.21 0.52
N ASP A 151 23.37 -20.99 1.19
CA ASP A 151 24.11 -20.52 2.36
C ASP A 151 25.02 -19.33 2.00
N GLY A 152 25.11 -18.34 2.90
CA GLY A 152 25.88 -17.12 2.71
C GLY A 152 25.29 -16.08 1.75
N SER A 153 24.15 -16.38 1.09
CA SER A 153 23.40 -15.40 0.32
C SER A 153 22.64 -14.41 1.22
N ASN A 154 22.43 -13.20 0.72
CA ASN A 154 21.46 -12.28 1.31
C ASN A 154 20.05 -12.62 0.84
N ALA A 155 19.05 -12.36 1.69
CA ALA A 155 17.64 -12.51 1.36
C ALA A 155 16.87 -11.22 1.65
N PHE A 156 16.09 -10.76 0.67
CA PHE A 156 15.20 -9.62 0.81
C PHE A 156 13.75 -10.05 0.62
N PHE A 157 12.99 -10.11 1.71
CA PHE A 157 11.56 -10.35 1.70
C PHE A 157 10.77 -9.03 1.59
N ALA A 158 10.10 -8.82 0.47
CA ALA A 158 9.26 -7.64 0.23
C ALA A 158 7.77 -7.98 0.38
N HIS A 159 7.17 -7.55 1.49
CA HIS A 159 5.75 -7.72 1.78
C HIS A 159 4.90 -6.64 1.09
N THR A 160 3.85 -7.08 0.39
CA THR A 160 2.96 -6.20 -0.37
C THR A 160 1.47 -6.45 -0.12
N MET A 161 1.13 -7.34 0.82
CA MET A 161 -0.27 -7.67 1.10
C MET A 161 -1.00 -6.52 1.80
N ALA A 162 -2.11 -6.09 1.22
CA ALA A 162 -3.05 -5.15 1.82
C ALA A 162 -4.44 -5.38 1.22
N GLY A 163 -5.48 -5.30 2.05
CA GLY A 163 -6.84 -5.60 1.60
C GLY A 163 -7.73 -6.10 2.72
N GLY A 164 -8.64 -7.02 2.40
CA GLY A 164 -9.57 -7.63 3.36
C GLY A 164 -11.01 -7.12 3.28
N ILE A 165 -11.40 -6.46 2.19
CA ILE A 165 -12.81 -6.10 1.95
C ILE A 165 -13.59 -7.37 1.58
N PRO A 166 -14.62 -7.79 2.35
CA PRO A 166 -15.45 -8.93 2.00
C PRO A 166 -16.24 -8.69 0.72
N LYS A 167 -16.46 -9.74 -0.07
CA LYS A 167 -17.19 -9.66 -1.34
C LYS A 167 -18.71 -9.66 -1.11
N VAL A 168 -19.26 -8.54 -0.62
CA VAL A 168 -20.70 -8.36 -0.39
C VAL A 168 -21.26 -7.20 -1.23
N LYS A 169 -22.44 -7.41 -1.85
CA LYS A 169 -23.09 -6.43 -2.75
C LYS A 169 -23.37 -5.09 -2.06
N VAL A 170 -23.79 -5.11 -0.80
CA VAL A 170 -24.16 -3.89 -0.06
C VAL A 170 -22.97 -2.95 0.16
N PHE A 171 -21.76 -3.50 0.30
CA PHE A 171 -20.57 -2.73 0.63
C PHE A 171 -20.20 -1.74 -0.48
N LEU A 172 -20.31 -2.10 -1.76
CA LEU A 172 -19.95 -1.20 -2.86
C LEU A 172 -20.79 0.09 -2.86
N ALA A 173 -22.09 -0.03 -2.55
CA ALA A 173 -22.98 1.12 -2.45
C ALA A 173 -22.68 1.97 -1.20
N ILE A 174 -22.33 1.34 -0.08
CA ILE A 174 -21.87 2.04 1.14
C ILE A 174 -20.57 2.80 0.85
N ALA A 175 -19.57 2.13 0.27
CA ALA A 175 -18.28 2.69 -0.09
C ALA A 175 -18.43 3.89 -1.05
N ASN A 176 -19.29 3.79 -2.06
CA ASN A 176 -19.55 4.92 -2.96
C ASN A 176 -20.12 6.14 -2.22
N ARG A 177 -20.97 5.96 -1.20
CA ARG A 177 -21.47 7.08 -0.39
C ARG A 177 -20.41 7.67 0.53
N ILE A 178 -19.54 6.84 1.10
CA ILE A 178 -18.47 7.29 2.01
C ILE A 178 -17.37 8.02 1.23
N TYR A 179 -16.91 7.48 0.11
CA TYR A 179 -15.75 8.00 -0.62
C TYR A 179 -16.11 9.03 -1.70
N LYS A 180 -17.37 9.06 -2.18
CA LYS A 180 -17.80 9.92 -3.30
C LYS A 180 -19.09 10.69 -3.03
N GLY A 181 -19.72 10.50 -1.86
CA GLY A 181 -20.98 11.15 -1.52
C GLY A 181 -20.77 12.60 -1.07
N ARG A 182 -21.50 13.52 -1.69
CA ARG A 182 -21.66 14.93 -1.29
C ARG A 182 -23.11 15.24 -0.95
N GLY A 183 -23.38 16.33 -0.26
CA GLY A 183 -24.74 16.75 0.13
C GLY A 183 -25.56 15.61 0.75
N GLU A 184 -26.78 15.38 0.29
CA GLU A 184 -27.65 14.29 0.79
C GLU A 184 -27.09 12.87 0.60
N ARG A 185 -26.16 12.69 -0.35
CA ARG A 185 -25.52 11.38 -0.59
C ARG A 185 -24.36 11.11 0.36
N PHE A 186 -23.85 12.12 1.05
CA PHE A 186 -22.76 11.99 2.03
C PHE A 186 -23.07 10.90 3.06
N MET A 187 -22.03 10.17 3.43
CA MET A 187 -22.07 9.23 4.55
C MET A 187 -20.73 9.31 5.28
N SER A 188 -20.80 9.47 6.60
CA SER A 188 -19.59 9.40 7.41
C SER A 188 -19.06 7.96 7.42
N SER A 189 -17.77 7.81 7.21
CA SER A 189 -16.97 6.62 7.51
C SER A 189 -17.28 6.05 8.89
N LYS A 190 -17.56 6.89 9.90
CA LYS A 190 -17.96 6.44 11.23
C LYS A 190 -19.23 5.57 11.21
N ALA A 191 -20.18 5.86 10.33
CA ALA A 191 -21.39 5.05 10.20
C ALA A 191 -21.07 3.61 9.74
N LEU A 192 -20.01 3.43 8.94
CA LEU A 192 -19.49 2.11 8.64
C LEU A 192 -18.77 1.51 9.85
N LEU A 193 -17.80 2.22 10.41
CA LEU A 193 -16.91 1.67 11.45
C LEU A 193 -17.62 1.34 12.76
N ASP A 194 -18.75 1.98 13.06
CA ASP A 194 -19.57 1.69 14.24
C ASP A 194 -20.47 0.46 14.05
N SER A 195 -20.75 0.03 12.81
CA SER A 195 -21.58 -1.14 12.51
C SER A 195 -20.81 -2.46 12.63
N ASP A 196 -21.52 -3.57 12.76
CA ASP A 196 -20.88 -4.89 12.84
C ASP A 196 -20.22 -5.29 11.50
N LEU A 197 -20.76 -4.83 10.37
CA LEU A 197 -20.10 -4.92 9.06
C LEU A 197 -18.72 -4.22 9.08
N GLY A 198 -18.66 -2.98 9.57
CA GLY A 198 -17.39 -2.25 9.64
C GLY A 198 -16.38 -2.89 10.57
N LYS A 199 -16.82 -3.40 11.74
CA LYS A 199 -15.96 -4.12 12.67
C LYS A 199 -15.37 -5.39 12.05
N LEU A 200 -16.18 -6.18 11.32
CA LEU A 200 -15.69 -7.35 10.59
C LEU A 200 -14.65 -6.96 9.54
N ILE A 201 -14.90 -5.89 8.77
CA ILE A 201 -13.95 -5.37 7.78
C ILE A 201 -12.62 -4.98 8.46
N LEU A 202 -12.67 -4.26 9.59
CA LEU A 202 -11.47 -3.87 10.33
C LEU A 202 -10.69 -5.08 10.85
N MET A 203 -11.36 -6.13 11.33
CA MET A 203 -10.70 -7.37 11.71
C MET A 203 -9.97 -8.01 10.52
N ASN A 204 -10.60 -8.04 9.35
CA ASN A 204 -10.00 -8.63 8.16
C ASN A 204 -8.88 -7.75 7.58
N PHE A 205 -8.95 -6.42 7.74
CA PHE A 205 -7.84 -5.51 7.44
C PHE A 205 -6.62 -5.80 8.32
N ASP A 206 -6.81 -6.00 9.63
CA ASP A 206 -5.73 -6.39 10.53
C ASP A 206 -5.08 -7.72 10.09
N GLU A 207 -5.88 -8.70 9.68
CA GLU A 207 -5.33 -9.97 9.18
C GLU A 207 -4.53 -9.79 7.89
N VAL A 208 -5.11 -9.16 6.86
CA VAL A 208 -4.51 -9.07 5.53
C VAL A 208 -3.35 -8.07 5.48
N THR A 209 -3.53 -6.89 6.05
CA THR A 209 -2.61 -5.76 5.87
C THR A 209 -1.48 -5.75 6.90
N ALA A 210 -1.68 -6.36 8.09
CA ALA A 210 -0.70 -6.31 9.17
C ALA A 210 -0.18 -7.69 9.59
N ASN A 211 -1.06 -8.62 9.98
CA ASN A 211 -0.63 -9.90 10.57
C ASN A 211 0.11 -10.79 9.57
N THR A 212 -0.19 -10.68 8.28
CA THR A 212 0.57 -11.33 7.20
C THR A 212 2.07 -10.99 7.25
N PHE A 213 2.44 -9.78 7.67
CA PHE A 213 3.85 -9.40 7.83
C PHE A 213 4.50 -10.10 9.03
N GLN A 214 3.77 -10.23 10.14
CA GLN A 214 4.23 -11.02 11.29
C GLN A 214 4.40 -12.50 10.89
N HIS A 215 3.44 -13.07 10.17
CA HIS A 215 3.51 -14.46 9.71
C HIS A 215 4.66 -14.70 8.73
N LEU A 216 4.99 -13.72 7.89
CA LEU A 216 6.20 -13.75 7.07
C LEU A 216 7.46 -13.79 7.93
N ILE A 217 7.59 -12.90 8.91
CA ILE A 217 8.76 -12.82 9.80
C ILE A 217 8.93 -14.10 10.62
N ASP A 218 7.84 -14.62 11.18
CA ASP A 218 7.83 -15.83 11.99
C ASP A 218 8.09 -17.08 11.13
N GLY A 219 7.39 -17.20 10.01
CA GLY A 219 7.48 -18.35 9.11
C GLY A 219 8.85 -18.50 8.45
N SER A 220 9.54 -17.38 8.20
CA SER A 220 10.90 -17.37 7.64
C SER A 220 12.01 -17.47 8.68
N ALA A 221 11.70 -17.67 9.98
CA ALA A 221 12.70 -17.63 11.05
C ALA A 221 13.83 -18.66 10.87
N ALA A 222 13.54 -19.87 10.40
CA ALA A 222 14.54 -20.90 10.18
C ALA A 222 15.51 -20.53 9.03
N ILE A 223 14.97 -20.02 7.92
CA ILE A 223 15.77 -19.50 6.79
C ILE A 223 16.66 -18.37 7.30
N ARG A 224 16.08 -17.39 8.00
CA ARG A 224 16.82 -16.24 8.55
C ARG A 224 17.99 -16.68 9.42
N ALA A 225 17.75 -17.55 10.39
CA ALA A 225 18.79 -18.04 11.29
C ALA A 225 19.91 -18.78 10.54
N ARG A 226 19.57 -19.57 9.51
CA ARG A 226 20.55 -20.27 8.68
C ARG A 226 21.43 -19.30 7.89
N LEU A 227 20.83 -18.30 7.24
CA LEU A 227 21.55 -17.32 6.43
C LEU A 227 22.47 -16.46 7.28
N GLU A 228 21.98 -15.95 8.42
CA GLU A 228 22.78 -15.13 9.34
C GLU A 228 23.99 -15.91 9.89
N ARG A 229 23.81 -17.19 10.24
CA ARG A 229 24.91 -18.06 10.68
C ARG A 229 25.94 -18.34 9.59
N THR A 230 25.55 -18.27 8.32
CA THR A 230 26.41 -18.55 7.17
C THR A 230 26.97 -17.27 6.53
N GLY A 231 26.80 -16.12 7.19
CA GLY A 231 27.37 -14.83 6.76
C GLY A 231 26.46 -14.01 5.84
N GLY A 232 25.26 -14.48 5.55
CA GLY A 232 24.23 -13.74 4.82
C GLY A 232 23.52 -12.70 5.67
N GLN A 233 22.85 -11.76 5.00
CA GLN A 233 22.02 -10.72 5.60
C GLN A 233 20.57 -10.89 5.18
N VAL A 234 19.63 -10.75 6.13
CA VAL A 234 18.19 -10.84 5.84
C VAL A 234 17.51 -9.51 6.09
N ARG A 235 16.63 -9.11 5.18
CA ARG A 235 15.84 -7.88 5.23
C ARG A 235 14.38 -8.15 4.96
N TYR A 236 13.52 -7.42 5.66
CA TYR A 236 12.08 -7.40 5.42
C TYR A 236 11.63 -5.96 5.16
N SER A 237 10.91 -5.73 4.07
CA SER A 237 10.22 -4.46 3.84
C SER A 237 8.71 -4.68 3.79
N ALA A 238 7.95 -3.67 4.18
CA ALA A 238 6.52 -3.61 3.89
C ALA A 238 6.13 -2.19 3.43
N TYR A 239 5.11 -2.11 2.57
CA TYR A 239 4.55 -0.83 2.14
C TYR A 239 3.52 -0.33 3.16
N GLY A 240 3.84 0.79 3.80
CA GLY A 240 2.97 1.53 4.70
C GLY A 240 2.26 2.69 4.01
N TYR A 241 1.25 3.23 4.69
CA TYR A 241 0.69 4.55 4.41
C TYR A 241 0.22 5.12 5.74
N HIS A 242 0.75 6.29 6.11
CA HIS A 242 0.46 6.96 7.38
C HIS A 242 0.58 8.48 7.19
N GLY A 243 -0.03 8.96 6.10
CA GLY A 243 0.14 10.32 5.58
C GLY A 243 1.55 10.60 5.06
N THR A 244 1.71 11.76 4.45
CA THR A 244 2.93 12.15 3.70
C THR A 244 3.22 13.62 3.93
N GLU A 245 4.50 13.97 4.09
CA GLU A 245 4.90 15.37 4.01
C GLU A 245 4.99 15.84 2.56
N ILE A 246 4.25 16.91 2.26
CA ILE A 246 4.20 17.57 0.95
C ILE A 246 4.45 19.07 1.11
N LEU A 247 4.77 19.78 0.02
CA LEU A 247 4.95 21.23 0.10
C LEU A 247 3.62 21.95 0.30
N ILE A 248 3.51 22.66 1.43
CA ILE A 248 2.42 23.58 1.79
C ILE A 248 3.08 24.86 2.31
N ASN A 249 2.75 26.02 1.74
CA ASN A 249 3.39 27.31 2.03
C ASN A 249 4.93 27.25 1.95
N GLY A 250 5.45 26.51 0.96
CA GLY A 250 6.89 26.36 0.71
C GLY A 250 7.65 25.46 1.70
N GLN A 251 6.96 24.83 2.65
CA GLN A 251 7.52 23.93 3.65
C GLN A 251 6.95 22.51 3.50
N TYR A 252 7.77 21.50 3.75
CA TYR A 252 7.30 20.13 3.82
C TYR A 252 6.50 19.93 5.11
N GLN A 253 5.20 19.66 4.98
CA GLN A 253 4.27 19.51 6.09
C GLN A 253 3.48 18.23 5.92
N TRP A 254 3.35 17.47 7.01
CA TRP A 254 2.58 16.23 7.02
C TRP A 254 1.09 16.51 6.79
N GLN A 255 0.49 15.70 5.92
CA GLN A 255 -0.94 15.66 5.65
C GLN A 255 -1.37 14.21 5.36
N THR A 256 -2.66 14.00 5.11
CA THR A 256 -3.19 12.68 4.74
C THR A 256 -4.50 12.81 3.95
N TYR A 257 -4.75 11.83 3.09
CA TYR A 257 -6.11 11.53 2.62
C TYR A 257 -6.99 11.14 3.82
N THR A 258 -8.24 11.64 3.84
CA THR A 258 -9.21 11.30 4.87
C THR A 258 -10.57 10.93 4.26
N SER A 259 -11.21 9.81 4.64
CA SER A 259 -10.82 8.87 5.69
C SER A 259 -10.11 7.63 5.14
N TYR A 260 -8.92 7.31 5.68
CA TYR A 260 -8.17 6.12 5.32
C TYR A 260 -8.54 4.93 6.22
N THR A 261 -9.52 4.13 5.81
CA THR A 261 -10.11 3.04 6.62
C THR A 261 -9.13 1.92 6.98
N GLN A 262 -8.05 1.75 6.22
CA GLN A 262 -6.95 0.81 6.51
C GLN A 262 -5.98 1.32 7.59
N GLY A 263 -6.16 2.54 8.11
CA GLY A 263 -5.13 3.19 8.93
C GLY A 263 -4.78 2.47 10.22
N GLN A 264 -5.76 1.87 10.91
CA GLN A 264 -5.49 1.07 12.11
C GLN A 264 -4.62 -0.16 11.81
N ALA A 265 -4.87 -0.83 10.69
CA ALA A 265 -4.07 -1.97 10.24
C ALA A 265 -2.66 -1.52 9.81
N LYS A 266 -2.50 -0.36 9.18
CA LYS A 266 -1.17 0.19 8.88
C LYS A 266 -0.36 0.55 10.13
N MET A 267 -0.97 1.13 11.15
CA MET A 267 -0.29 1.31 12.45
C MET A 267 0.02 -0.02 13.13
N ARG A 268 -0.80 -1.06 12.92
CA ARG A 268 -0.49 -2.41 13.41
C ARG A 268 0.72 -3.00 12.68
N LEU A 269 0.81 -2.82 11.36
CA LEU A 269 1.96 -3.22 10.54
C LEU A 269 3.26 -2.55 11.03
N GLU A 270 3.21 -1.25 11.36
CA GLU A 270 4.32 -0.52 11.97
C GLU A 270 4.76 -1.15 13.31
N ARG A 271 3.81 -1.44 14.20
CA ARG A 271 4.11 -2.08 15.50
C ARG A 271 4.73 -3.48 15.34
N VAL A 272 4.34 -4.23 14.32
CA VAL A 272 4.97 -5.53 13.99
C VAL A 272 6.45 -5.32 13.64
N ALA A 273 6.77 -4.32 12.81
CA ALA A 273 8.15 -4.01 12.45
C ALA A 273 8.96 -3.52 13.67
N GLU A 274 8.40 -2.64 14.49
CA GLU A 274 9.02 -2.17 15.73
C GLU A 274 9.34 -3.33 16.68
N ALA A 275 8.39 -4.26 16.88
CA ALA A 275 8.57 -5.43 17.73
C ALA A 275 9.62 -6.41 17.20
N ALA A 276 9.68 -6.60 15.87
CA ALA A 276 10.71 -7.42 15.23
C ALA A 276 12.10 -6.76 15.35
N TRP A 277 12.18 -5.44 15.20
CA TRP A 277 13.42 -4.68 15.32
C TRP A 277 14.03 -4.75 16.72
N GLN A 278 13.20 -4.73 17.76
CA GLN A 278 13.64 -4.94 19.15
C GLN A 278 14.28 -6.31 19.38
N GLN A 279 13.98 -7.30 18.52
CA GLN A 279 14.57 -8.64 18.52
C GLN A 279 15.78 -8.77 17.58
N GLY A 280 16.25 -7.65 17.02
CA GLY A 280 17.38 -7.63 16.08
C GLY A 280 17.02 -7.94 14.63
N ILE A 281 15.74 -8.18 14.32
CA ILE A 281 15.29 -8.50 12.96
C ILE A 281 15.16 -7.20 12.15
N LYS A 282 15.83 -7.14 10.99
CA LYS A 282 15.80 -5.97 10.10
C LYS A 282 14.52 -5.91 9.26
N ALA A 283 13.42 -5.53 9.92
CA ALA A 283 12.12 -5.32 9.32
C ALA A 283 11.76 -3.83 9.30
N THR A 284 11.43 -3.28 8.13
CA THR A 284 11.13 -1.85 7.93
C THR A 284 9.82 -1.65 7.18
N VAL A 285 8.90 -0.86 7.75
CA VAL A 285 7.74 -0.33 7.05
C VAL A 285 8.13 1.00 6.41
N TYR A 286 7.94 1.10 5.10
CA TYR A 286 8.14 2.34 4.36
C TYR A 286 6.77 2.99 4.12
N ASN A 287 6.48 4.05 4.85
CA ASN A 287 5.30 4.87 4.63
C ASN A 287 5.50 5.70 3.35
N CYS A 288 4.86 5.26 2.27
CA CYS A 288 5.01 5.84 0.95
C CYS A 288 3.90 6.88 0.65
N PRO A 289 4.13 7.77 -0.33
CA PRO A 289 3.14 8.78 -0.71
C PRO A 289 1.81 8.22 -1.20
N GLU A 290 0.80 9.07 -1.22
CA GLU A 290 -0.42 8.85 -1.97
C GLU A 290 -0.10 8.64 -3.45
N ILE A 291 -0.64 7.60 -4.09
CA ILE A 291 -0.59 7.42 -5.55
C ILE A 291 -1.94 6.89 -6.05
N ARG A 292 -2.19 7.02 -7.36
CA ARG A 292 -3.30 6.33 -8.02
C ARG A 292 -2.84 4.97 -8.55
N THR A 293 -3.44 3.92 -8.01
CA THR A 293 -3.28 2.51 -8.40
C THR A 293 -4.66 1.88 -8.49
N ASN A 294 -4.74 0.65 -8.99
CA ASN A 294 -5.97 -0.15 -8.96
C ASN A 294 -6.60 -0.22 -7.55
N SER A 295 -5.78 -0.18 -6.49
CA SER A 295 -6.24 -0.28 -5.10
C SER A 295 -6.74 1.04 -4.51
N SER A 296 -6.35 2.18 -5.10
CA SER A 296 -6.68 3.53 -4.61
C SER A 296 -7.68 4.30 -5.48
N ASP A 297 -8.05 3.77 -6.65
CA ASP A 297 -8.97 4.44 -7.59
C ASP A 297 -10.38 4.71 -7.05
N ILE A 298 -10.82 4.01 -5.99
CA ILE A 298 -12.10 4.30 -5.33
C ILE A 298 -12.04 5.56 -4.44
N PHE A 299 -10.84 5.97 -4.01
CA PHE A 299 -10.58 7.06 -3.08
C PHE A 299 -10.44 8.39 -3.83
N VAL A 300 -11.55 8.93 -4.34
CA VAL A 300 -11.56 10.25 -4.98
C VAL A 300 -10.97 11.30 -4.02
N GLY A 301 -9.99 12.06 -4.49
CA GLY A 301 -9.30 13.09 -3.74
C GLY A 301 -7.95 12.65 -3.15
N VAL A 302 -7.62 11.35 -3.14
CA VAL A 302 -6.30 10.85 -2.70
C VAL A 302 -5.16 11.45 -3.53
N GLU A 303 -5.44 11.73 -4.80
CA GLU A 303 -4.49 12.29 -5.74
C GLU A 303 -4.19 13.78 -5.54
N LEU A 304 -4.98 14.50 -4.72
CA LEU A 304 -4.75 15.92 -4.44
C LEU A 304 -3.41 16.16 -3.74
N SER A 305 -2.94 15.17 -2.98
CA SER A 305 -1.67 15.18 -2.27
C SER A 305 -0.45 15.01 -3.20
N LEU A 306 -0.64 14.52 -4.43
CA LEU A 306 0.46 14.29 -5.39
C LEU A 306 0.98 15.57 -6.05
N PHE A 307 0.10 16.51 -6.39
CA PHE A 307 0.46 17.65 -7.23
C PHE A 307 1.63 18.49 -6.68
N PRO A 308 1.78 18.71 -5.35
CA PRO A 308 2.93 19.42 -4.81
C PRO A 308 4.29 18.75 -5.04
N LEU A 309 4.32 17.50 -5.53
CA LEU A 309 5.56 16.87 -6.01
C LEU A 309 6.22 17.71 -7.11
N LEU A 310 5.45 18.35 -8.00
CA LEU A 310 6.00 19.23 -9.04
C LEU A 310 6.85 20.36 -8.44
N LYS A 311 6.35 21.00 -7.37
CA LYS A 311 7.10 22.02 -6.64
C LYS A 311 8.32 21.42 -5.93
N ALA A 312 8.23 20.18 -5.44
CA ALA A 312 9.34 19.50 -4.77
C ALA A 312 10.48 19.15 -5.74
N LEU A 313 10.17 18.71 -6.96
CA LEU A 313 11.16 18.46 -8.01
C LEU A 313 11.99 19.72 -8.31
N ILE A 314 11.36 20.89 -8.35
CA ILE A 314 12.07 22.16 -8.52
C ILE A 314 12.89 22.52 -7.27
N LYS A 315 12.29 22.40 -6.08
CA LYS A 315 12.91 22.78 -4.80
C LYS A 315 14.19 21.98 -4.50
N GLU A 316 14.19 20.68 -4.77
CA GLU A 316 15.28 19.77 -4.42
C GLU A 316 16.34 19.71 -5.53
N ASN A 317 16.89 20.88 -5.89
CA ASN A 317 17.91 21.05 -6.92
C ASN A 317 17.48 20.55 -8.32
N GLY A 318 16.24 20.87 -8.71
CA GLY A 318 15.69 20.49 -10.01
C GLY A 318 16.37 21.19 -11.18
N GLY A 319 16.86 20.41 -12.14
CA GLY A 319 17.45 20.90 -13.39
C GLY A 319 16.52 20.77 -14.60
N ALA A 320 17.12 20.57 -15.79
CA ALA A 320 16.40 20.44 -17.05
C ALA A 320 15.35 19.31 -17.04
N TRP A 321 15.66 18.18 -16.40
CA TRP A 321 14.74 17.06 -16.28
C TRP A 321 13.48 17.42 -15.46
N ALA A 322 13.63 18.11 -14.33
CA ALA A 322 12.50 18.56 -13.51
C ALA A 322 11.60 19.54 -14.28
N GLN A 323 12.22 20.44 -15.07
CA GLN A 323 11.49 21.34 -15.97
C GLN A 323 10.74 20.57 -17.07
N ALA A 324 11.33 19.50 -17.60
CA ALA A 324 10.64 18.63 -18.57
C ALA A 324 9.43 17.92 -17.96
N GLN A 325 9.48 17.53 -16.67
CA GLN A 325 8.31 16.98 -15.98
C GLN A 325 7.20 18.01 -15.82
N TRP A 326 7.56 19.27 -15.53
CA TRP A 326 6.60 20.36 -15.51
C TRP A 326 5.93 20.54 -16.88
N GLN A 327 6.71 20.58 -17.96
CA GLN A 327 6.18 20.70 -19.33
C GLN A 327 5.30 19.51 -19.73
N ALA A 328 5.70 18.29 -19.36
CA ALA A 328 4.91 17.08 -19.61
C ALA A 328 3.54 17.15 -18.93
N CYS A 329 3.48 17.64 -17.70
CA CYS A 329 2.22 17.82 -16.98
C CYS A 329 1.36 18.97 -17.55
N ASP A 330 1.98 20.07 -17.99
CA ASP A 330 1.26 21.21 -18.58
C ASP A 330 0.61 20.83 -19.91
N ALA A 331 1.29 20.02 -20.72
CA ALA A 331 0.79 19.53 -22.01
C ALA A 331 -0.44 18.60 -21.90
N LEU A 332 -0.79 18.12 -20.70
CA LEU A 332 -2.00 17.31 -20.45
C LEU A 332 -3.24 18.17 -20.21
N LEU A 333 -3.08 19.48 -20.01
CA LEU A 333 -4.16 20.41 -19.74
C LEU A 333 -4.77 20.94 -21.05
N GLN A 334 -6.07 21.21 -21.03
CA GLN A 334 -6.75 21.82 -22.17
C GLN A 334 -6.43 23.32 -22.27
N GLU A 335 -6.60 23.89 -23.47
CA GLU A 335 -6.40 25.33 -23.71
C GLU A 335 -7.16 26.20 -22.70
N GLY A 336 -6.49 27.24 -22.20
CA GLY A 336 -7.02 28.14 -21.17
C GLY A 336 -6.82 27.70 -19.72
N ASN A 337 -6.27 26.49 -19.48
CA ASN A 337 -5.80 26.06 -18.16
C ASN A 337 -4.27 26.01 -18.12
N SER A 338 -3.68 26.15 -16.93
CA SER A 338 -2.23 26.03 -16.73
C SER A 338 -1.92 25.29 -15.43
N LEU A 339 -0.70 24.75 -15.33
CA LEU A 339 -0.24 24.14 -14.09
C LEU A 339 -0.21 25.09 -12.90
N ASP A 340 0.10 26.38 -13.13
CA ASP A 340 0.11 27.37 -12.04
C ASP A 340 -1.28 27.52 -11.41
N VAL A 341 -2.34 27.56 -12.23
CA VAL A 341 -3.73 27.62 -11.76
C VAL A 341 -4.09 26.34 -11.00
N LEU A 342 -3.67 25.17 -11.50
CA LEU A 342 -3.90 23.89 -10.83
C LEU A 342 -3.21 23.87 -9.46
N LEU A 343 -1.94 24.24 -9.40
CA LEU A 343 -1.15 24.25 -8.18
C LEU A 343 -1.64 25.31 -7.18
N GLN A 344 -2.20 26.43 -7.63
CA GLN A 344 -2.86 27.40 -6.76
C GLN A 344 -4.12 26.81 -6.13
N LYS A 345 -4.95 26.09 -6.89
CA LYS A 345 -6.12 25.38 -6.33
C LYS A 345 -5.71 24.38 -5.23
N ILE A 346 -4.59 23.69 -5.41
CA ILE A 346 -4.05 22.77 -4.40
C ILE A 346 -3.50 23.51 -3.18
N GLU A 347 -2.90 24.68 -3.36
CA GLU A 347 -2.47 25.53 -2.25
C GLU A 347 -3.68 26.02 -1.44
N ASP A 348 -4.71 26.53 -2.12
CA ASP A 348 -5.97 26.99 -1.50
C ASP A 348 -6.68 25.85 -0.76
N TYR A 349 -6.71 24.65 -1.36
CA TYR A 349 -7.22 23.44 -0.73
C TYR A 349 -6.48 23.14 0.59
N ASN A 350 -5.15 23.10 0.57
CA ASN A 350 -4.33 22.78 1.74
C ASN A 350 -4.38 23.87 2.82
N THR A 351 -4.53 25.14 2.43
CA THR A 351 -4.59 26.28 3.36
C THR A 351 -5.99 26.57 3.89
N SER A 352 -7.03 25.90 3.38
CA SER A 352 -8.38 25.97 3.93
C SER A 352 -8.46 25.52 5.39
N GLU A 353 -9.35 26.15 6.16
CA GLU A 353 -9.61 25.76 7.56
C GLU A 353 -10.06 24.30 7.68
N VAL A 354 -10.85 23.82 6.71
CA VAL A 354 -11.33 22.44 6.64
C VAL A 354 -10.15 21.48 6.59
N MET A 355 -9.23 21.64 5.63
CA MET A 355 -8.09 20.73 5.49
C MET A 355 -7.05 20.89 6.59
N ALA A 356 -6.88 22.10 7.13
CA ALA A 356 -6.02 22.31 8.29
C ALA A 356 -6.44 21.45 9.48
N GLY A 357 -7.75 21.27 9.71
CA GLY A 357 -8.28 20.41 10.76
C GLY A 357 -7.92 18.92 10.62
N PHE A 358 -7.61 18.45 9.41
CA PHE A 358 -7.23 17.05 9.14
C PHE A 358 -5.72 16.79 9.21
N ARG A 359 -4.88 17.82 9.43
CA ARG A 359 -3.44 17.65 9.72
C ARG A 359 -3.18 17.34 11.19
N ASN A 360 -3.96 16.40 11.75
CA ASN A 360 -3.82 15.94 13.13
C ASN A 360 -3.29 14.49 13.17
N PHE A 361 -1.97 14.36 13.31
CA PHE A 361 -1.27 13.07 13.31
C PHE A 361 -1.77 12.12 14.41
N ALA A 362 -1.95 12.63 15.63
CA ALA A 362 -2.37 11.81 16.76
C ALA A 362 -3.80 11.25 16.62
N ALA A 363 -4.66 11.93 15.86
CA ALA A 363 -6.04 11.52 15.60
C ALA A 363 -6.20 10.66 14.33
N TRP A 364 -5.10 10.32 13.66
CA TRP A 364 -5.15 9.56 12.41
C TRP A 364 -5.50 8.08 12.63
N PRO A 365 -6.33 7.46 11.76
CA PRO A 365 -7.14 8.07 10.71
C PRO A 365 -8.41 8.72 11.27
N MET A 366 -8.70 9.95 10.83
CA MET A 366 -9.91 10.67 11.24
C MET A 366 -11.14 10.21 10.43
N ALA A 367 -12.33 10.42 10.99
CA ALA A 367 -13.57 10.28 10.22
C ALA A 367 -13.71 11.43 9.21
N ASN A 368 -14.21 11.15 8.01
CA ASN A 368 -14.60 12.19 7.05
C ASN A 368 -15.80 13.02 7.57
N SER A 369 -15.94 14.24 7.04
CA SER A 369 -17.04 15.15 7.29
C SER A 369 -17.69 15.61 5.98
N LEU A 370 -18.90 16.18 6.05
CA LEU A 370 -19.56 16.73 4.87
C LEU A 370 -18.74 17.87 4.25
N ALA A 371 -18.20 18.77 5.07
CA ALA A 371 -17.34 19.86 4.61
C ALA A 371 -16.08 19.34 3.90
N LEU A 372 -15.46 18.27 4.41
CA LEU A 372 -14.35 17.62 3.73
C LEU A 372 -14.79 17.02 2.39
N ALA A 373 -15.92 16.31 2.36
CA ALA A 373 -16.41 15.67 1.14
C ALA A 373 -16.69 16.71 0.05
N ASP A 374 -17.36 17.81 0.38
CA ASP A 374 -17.68 18.88 -0.57
C ASP A 374 -16.40 19.53 -1.12
N LEU A 375 -15.45 19.88 -0.24
CA LEU A 375 -14.18 20.48 -0.63
C LEU A 375 -13.31 19.50 -1.45
N MET A 376 -13.01 18.32 -0.92
CA MET A 376 -12.09 17.36 -1.53
C MET A 376 -12.61 16.81 -2.86
N ILE A 377 -13.88 16.38 -2.91
CA ILE A 377 -14.46 15.85 -4.15
C ILE A 377 -14.66 16.99 -5.16
N GLY A 378 -15.08 18.17 -4.71
CA GLY A 378 -15.19 19.36 -5.56
C GLY A 378 -13.86 19.71 -6.22
N THR A 379 -12.79 19.86 -5.44
CA THR A 379 -11.44 20.17 -5.96
C THR A 379 -10.93 19.08 -6.91
N SER A 380 -11.11 17.80 -6.57
CA SER A 380 -10.73 16.67 -7.43
C SER A 380 -11.46 16.71 -8.78
N GLU A 381 -12.77 16.96 -8.77
CA GLU A 381 -13.57 17.07 -10.00
C GLU A 381 -13.19 18.29 -10.84
N GLU A 382 -12.96 19.45 -10.20
CA GLU A 382 -12.52 20.67 -10.88
C GLU A 382 -11.18 20.46 -11.57
N ILE A 383 -10.18 19.90 -10.88
CA ILE A 383 -8.86 19.63 -11.46
C ILE A 383 -8.96 18.59 -12.58
N THR A 384 -9.78 17.55 -12.42
CA THR A 384 -10.00 16.56 -13.48
C THR A 384 -10.58 17.21 -14.74
N GLN A 385 -11.43 18.24 -14.60
CA GLN A 385 -12.01 18.99 -15.72
C GLN A 385 -11.01 19.93 -16.41
N MET A 386 -9.83 20.19 -15.84
CA MET A 386 -8.78 20.99 -16.48
C MET A 386 -8.02 20.22 -17.57
N HIS A 387 -8.18 18.89 -17.62
CA HIS A 387 -7.42 18.02 -18.53
C HIS A 387 -8.09 17.90 -19.91
N ALA A 388 -7.28 17.78 -20.96
CA ALA A 388 -7.76 17.56 -22.33
C ALA A 388 -8.36 16.15 -22.51
N ASP A 389 -7.80 15.13 -21.86
CA ASP A 389 -8.34 13.77 -21.81
C ASP A 389 -8.39 13.28 -20.36
N LYS A 390 -9.56 12.79 -19.93
CA LYS A 390 -9.76 12.25 -18.57
C LYS A 390 -9.05 10.91 -18.33
N LYS A 391 -8.51 10.29 -19.37
CA LYS A 391 -7.70 9.07 -19.30
C LYS A 391 -6.21 9.36 -19.12
N GLU A 392 -5.76 10.53 -19.55
CA GLU A 392 -4.36 10.96 -19.49
C GLU A 392 -4.25 12.14 -18.51
N LEU A 393 -4.09 11.80 -17.24
CA LEU A 393 -4.07 12.79 -16.15
C LEU A 393 -2.65 13.08 -15.68
N VAL A 394 -2.41 14.31 -15.21
CA VAL A 394 -1.19 14.71 -14.49
C VAL A 394 -0.87 13.71 -13.37
N THR A 395 -1.89 13.23 -12.67
CA THR A 395 -1.72 12.28 -11.56
C THR A 395 -1.26 10.90 -12.00
N GLY A 396 -1.53 10.50 -13.25
CA GLY A 396 -0.97 9.28 -13.85
C GLY A 396 0.54 9.41 -14.03
N HIS A 397 0.99 10.55 -14.54
CA HIS A 397 2.42 10.88 -14.68
C HIS A 397 3.12 10.97 -13.33
N LEU A 398 2.58 11.75 -12.38
CA LEU A 398 3.17 11.91 -11.05
C LEU A 398 3.21 10.60 -10.25
N SER A 399 2.18 9.74 -10.38
CA SER A 399 2.21 8.41 -9.76
C SER A 399 3.36 7.57 -10.32
N ALA A 400 3.62 7.63 -11.63
CA ALA A 400 4.76 6.91 -12.22
C ALA A 400 6.11 7.42 -11.67
N LEU A 401 6.27 8.73 -11.47
CA LEU A 401 7.46 9.30 -10.84
C LEU A 401 7.64 8.85 -9.38
N ILE A 402 6.56 8.82 -8.59
CA ILE A 402 6.62 8.30 -7.22
C ILE A 402 7.05 6.82 -7.22
N LEU A 403 6.51 6.00 -8.12
CA LEU A 403 6.91 4.59 -8.28
C LEU A 403 8.40 4.45 -8.65
N GLU A 404 8.88 5.30 -9.56
CA GLU A 404 10.28 5.34 -9.99
C GLU A 404 11.22 5.75 -8.85
N GLY A 405 10.86 6.75 -8.05
CA GLY A 405 11.67 7.22 -6.92
C GLY A 405 11.64 6.29 -5.71
N THR A 406 10.49 5.69 -5.38
CA THR A 406 10.36 4.81 -4.20
C THR A 406 11.16 3.51 -4.31
N GLY A 407 11.27 2.93 -5.50
CA GLY A 407 12.02 1.70 -5.75
C GLY A 407 13.46 1.73 -5.21
N PRO A 408 14.35 2.60 -5.73
CA PRO A 408 15.73 2.72 -5.28
C PRO A 408 15.84 3.18 -3.83
N LEU A 409 14.98 4.10 -3.36
CA LEU A 409 14.99 4.51 -1.95
C LEU A 409 14.82 3.31 -1.02
N MET A 410 13.78 2.49 -1.24
CA MET A 410 13.55 1.31 -0.41
C MET A 410 14.64 0.25 -0.58
N PHE A 411 15.11 0.03 -1.81
CA PHE A 411 16.11 -1.00 -2.11
C PHE A 411 17.45 -0.71 -1.42
N HIS A 412 17.93 0.52 -1.54
CA HIS A 412 19.18 0.94 -0.94
C HIS A 412 19.07 1.13 0.57
N GLU A 413 17.98 1.72 1.07
CA GLU A 413 17.75 1.85 2.52
C GLU A 413 17.67 0.48 3.20
N ALA A 414 17.07 -0.53 2.55
CA ALA A 414 17.02 -1.88 3.08
C ALA A 414 18.41 -2.51 3.28
N SER A 415 19.46 -2.04 2.59
CA SER A 415 20.81 -2.55 2.82
C SER A 415 21.33 -2.21 4.23
N ASN A 416 21.05 -1.00 4.71
CA ASN A 416 21.42 -0.52 6.04
C ASN A 416 20.31 0.38 6.63
N PRO A 417 19.16 -0.20 7.02
CA PRO A 417 17.99 0.59 7.35
C PRO A 417 18.19 1.39 8.64
N ALA A 418 17.74 2.64 8.63
CA ALA A 418 17.83 3.57 9.76
C ALA A 418 16.86 3.21 10.90
N GLY A 419 15.76 2.52 10.61
CA GLY A 419 14.79 2.14 11.62
C GLY A 419 13.64 1.26 11.12
N PRO A 420 12.74 0.83 12.01
CA PRO A 420 11.64 -0.06 11.68
C PRO A 420 10.48 0.60 10.92
N VAL A 421 10.38 1.93 10.94
CA VAL A 421 9.33 2.69 10.27
C VAL A 421 9.92 3.99 9.73
N LEU A 422 9.82 4.21 8.43
CA LEU A 422 10.40 5.35 7.73
C LEU A 422 9.41 5.95 6.73
N TRP A 423 9.33 7.28 6.67
CA TRP A 423 8.51 8.00 5.70
C TRP A 423 9.34 8.37 4.48
N LEU A 424 8.83 8.03 3.30
CA LEU A 424 9.36 8.44 2.01
C LEU A 424 8.53 9.61 1.49
N ASN A 425 8.79 10.80 2.03
CA ASN A 425 8.03 12.02 1.72
C ASN A 425 8.45 12.64 0.37
N HIS A 426 7.74 13.69 -0.06
CA HIS A 426 8.02 14.33 -1.36
C HIS A 426 9.44 14.92 -1.46
N ASP A 427 10.08 15.27 -0.35
CA ASP A 427 11.46 15.79 -0.33
C ASP A 427 12.45 14.72 -0.80
N VAL A 428 12.51 13.57 -0.12
CA VAL A 428 13.48 12.52 -0.45
C VAL A 428 13.18 11.87 -1.79
N ILE A 429 11.90 11.79 -2.17
CA ILE A 429 11.48 11.34 -3.51
C ILE A 429 12.00 12.28 -4.59
N ALA A 430 11.83 13.60 -4.41
CA ALA A 430 12.32 14.57 -5.37
C ALA A 430 13.85 14.56 -5.48
N LYS A 431 14.57 14.45 -4.36
CA LYS A 431 16.03 14.29 -4.35
C LYS A 431 16.48 13.06 -5.15
N GLN A 432 15.86 11.91 -4.90
CA GLN A 432 16.16 10.67 -5.62
C GLN A 432 15.90 10.81 -7.12
N LEU A 433 14.75 11.36 -7.50
CA LEU A 433 14.37 11.52 -8.90
C LEU A 433 15.33 12.46 -9.63
N ASN A 434 15.62 13.64 -9.06
CA ASN A 434 16.59 14.56 -9.66
C ASN A 434 17.98 13.93 -9.75
N GLN A 435 18.40 13.15 -8.75
CA GLN A 435 19.69 12.44 -8.79
C GLN A 435 19.74 11.38 -9.90
N LEU A 436 18.66 10.63 -10.15
CA LEU A 436 18.60 9.63 -11.22
C LEU A 436 18.76 10.24 -12.63
N HIS A 437 18.33 11.48 -12.78
CA HIS A 437 18.24 12.17 -14.07
C HIS A 437 19.23 13.35 -14.23
N ASN A 438 20.19 13.48 -13.32
CA ASN A 438 21.26 14.49 -13.37
C ASN A 438 22.42 14.07 -14.31
N ALA A 439 22.08 13.64 -15.52
CA ALA A 439 23.05 13.27 -16.56
C ALA A 439 23.49 14.47 -17.41
#